data_AF-A0A924MS97-F1
#
_entry.id   AF-A0A924MS97-F1
#
_cell.length_a   1.000
_cell.length_b   1.000
_cell.length_c   1.000
_cell.angle_alpha   90.00
_cell.angle_beta   90.00
_cell.angle_gamma   90.00
#
_symmetry.space_group_name_H-M   'P 1'
#
loop_
_entity.id
_entity.type
_entity.pdbx_description
1 polymer ?
#
loop_
_entity_poly.entity_id
_entity_poly.type
_entity_poly.pdbx_seq_one_letter_code
_entity_poly.pdbx_strand_id
1 'polypeptide(L)'
;MTSSKASSFHARANEDFDKPAPMPPRGAPQSRFIPREELDAFAAWRPGSFGGPAASPAHPADRPENKVHAAPPAPPAPPTEAEWLAEVQHARELGYADGYRDGQVALEAFKENFARQMAAQFGALLANLVVQWSGLEEQMSLAVTRTAVQLARQVVRHELDTRPAIVAKVAQEAVGAIVLSARHLRVRL
;
A
#
# COMPACT_ATOMS: atom_id res chain seq x y z
N MET A 1 -25.26 51.48 -15.95
CA MET A 1 -24.81 50.40 -16.87
C MET A 1 -23.65 49.69 -16.20
N THR A 2 -23.92 48.54 -15.58
CA THR A 2 -23.42 47.17 -15.91
C THR A 2 -21.97 46.94 -15.42
N SER A 3 -21.69 46.24 -14.31
CA SER A 3 -21.92 44.83 -13.95
C SER A 3 -21.02 43.80 -14.68
N SER A 4 -20.07 43.25 -13.91
CA SER A 4 -19.80 41.81 -13.67
C SER A 4 -19.04 40.91 -14.68
N LYS A 5 -18.33 39.94 -14.06
CA LYS A 5 -17.73 38.67 -14.52
C LYS A 5 -16.34 38.73 -15.21
N ALA A 6 -15.42 37.80 -15.03
CA ALA A 6 -15.29 36.61 -14.18
C ALA A 6 -13.83 36.12 -14.16
N SER A 7 -13.45 35.51 -13.03
CA SER A 7 -12.61 34.32 -12.83
C SER A 7 -11.62 33.88 -13.94
N SER A 8 -10.32 33.99 -13.67
CA SER A 8 -9.26 33.19 -14.29
C SER A 8 -8.66 32.23 -13.24
N PHE A 9 -9.12 30.97 -13.29
CA PHE A 9 -8.51 29.86 -12.56
C PHE A 9 -7.12 29.54 -13.14
N HIS A 10 -6.15 29.34 -12.24
CA HIS A 10 -4.80 28.93 -12.59
C HIS A 10 -4.75 27.52 -13.20
N ALA A 11 -3.88 27.43 -14.21
CA ALA A 11 -3.37 26.29 -14.95
C ALA A 11 -3.37 24.92 -14.22
N ARG A 12 -4.02 23.94 -14.86
CA ARG A 12 -3.76 22.51 -14.70
C ARG A 12 -2.83 22.11 -15.85
N ALA A 13 -1.60 21.70 -15.56
CA ALA A 13 -0.67 21.15 -16.55
C ALA A 13 0.10 19.95 -15.96
N ASN A 14 0.10 18.89 -16.76
CA ASN A 14 0.92 17.68 -16.76
C ASN A 14 0.51 16.52 -15.84
N GLU A 15 -0.43 15.72 -16.37
CA GLU A 15 -0.59 14.30 -16.04
C GLU A 15 0.45 13.48 -16.81
N ASP A 16 1.29 12.72 -16.08
CA ASP A 16 2.20 11.70 -16.61
C ASP A 16 1.39 10.51 -17.15
N PHE A 17 1.21 10.44 -18.47
CA PHE A 17 0.56 9.33 -19.17
C PHE A 17 1.53 8.32 -19.81
N ASP A 18 2.82 8.35 -19.47
CA ASP A 18 3.84 7.53 -20.15
C ASP A 18 4.45 6.42 -19.28
N LYS A 19 3.60 5.61 -18.64
CA LYS A 19 4.05 4.32 -18.06
C LYS A 19 3.13 3.18 -18.49
N PRO A 20 3.61 2.22 -19.29
CA PRO A 20 2.80 1.07 -19.67
C PRO A 20 2.53 0.18 -18.44
N ALA A 21 1.26 -0.20 -18.25
CA ALA A 21 0.82 -1.11 -17.19
C ALA A 21 1.42 -2.52 -17.38
N PRO A 22 1.69 -3.28 -16.30
CA PRO A 22 2.14 -4.66 -16.42
C PRO A 22 1.06 -5.55 -17.04
N MET A 23 1.45 -6.35 -18.02
CA MET A 23 0.57 -7.24 -18.78
C MET A 23 0.02 -8.38 -17.89
N PRO A 24 -1.29 -8.69 -17.93
CA PRO A 24 -1.85 -9.83 -17.21
C PRO A 24 -1.36 -11.17 -17.78
N PRO A 25 -1.29 -12.26 -16.97
CA PRO A 25 -0.87 -13.57 -17.46
C PRO A 25 -1.81 -14.06 -18.57
N ARG A 26 -1.23 -14.48 -19.70
CA ARG A 26 -1.95 -15.11 -20.81
C ARG A 26 -2.54 -16.44 -20.34
N GLY A 27 -3.85 -16.45 -20.09
CA GLY A 27 -4.56 -17.66 -19.73
C GLY A 27 -6.01 -17.43 -19.28
N ALA A 28 -6.79 -16.68 -20.06
CA ALA A 28 -8.25 -16.70 -19.93
C ALA A 28 -8.88 -17.34 -21.19
N PRO A 29 -9.89 -18.23 -21.05
CA PRO A 29 -10.34 -19.16 -22.09
C PRO A 29 -11.09 -18.53 -23.29
N GLN A 30 -11.14 -17.20 -23.40
CA GLN A 30 -12.00 -16.50 -24.36
C GLN A 30 -11.24 -15.94 -25.59
N SER A 31 -9.95 -16.22 -25.74
CA SER A 31 -9.15 -15.79 -26.89
C SER A 31 -8.25 -16.90 -27.41
N ARG A 32 -8.87 -18.01 -27.82
CA ARG A 32 -8.19 -18.98 -28.70
C ARG A 32 -8.88 -18.93 -30.05
N PHE A 33 -8.08 -18.66 -31.08
CA PHE A 33 -8.45 -18.84 -32.46
C PHE A 33 -8.54 -20.35 -32.71
N ILE A 34 -9.73 -20.88 -32.94
CA ILE A 34 -9.95 -22.30 -33.23
C ILE A 34 -9.81 -22.47 -34.75
N PRO A 35 -8.74 -23.11 -35.24
CA PRO A 35 -8.51 -23.28 -36.67
C PRO A 35 -9.46 -24.35 -37.24
N ARG A 36 -9.76 -24.27 -38.54
CA ARG A 36 -10.93 -24.94 -39.14
C ARG A 36 -10.80 -26.47 -39.17
N GLU A 37 -9.59 -26.98 -38.95
CA GLU A 37 -9.26 -28.41 -38.95
C GLU A 37 -9.63 -29.08 -37.61
N GLU A 38 -9.88 -28.31 -36.54
CA GLU A 38 -10.33 -28.83 -35.23
C GLU A 38 -11.87 -28.95 -35.12
N LEU A 39 -12.62 -28.56 -36.15
CA LEU A 39 -14.08 -28.57 -36.16
C LEU A 39 -14.61 -29.70 -37.06
N ASP A 40 -15.00 -30.81 -36.44
CA ASP A 40 -15.43 -32.06 -37.12
C ASP A 40 -16.72 -31.89 -37.98
N ALA A 41 -17.56 -30.91 -37.67
CA ALA A 41 -18.68 -30.49 -38.51
C ALA A 41 -19.15 -29.07 -38.17
N PHE A 42 -19.29 -28.20 -39.18
CA PHE A 42 -19.97 -26.90 -39.03
C PHE A 42 -21.32 -26.95 -39.74
N ALA A 43 -22.38 -26.55 -39.05
CA ALA A 43 -23.66 -26.21 -39.68
C ALA A 43 -23.93 -24.73 -39.35
N ALA A 44 -24.07 -23.90 -40.37
CA ALA A 44 -24.54 -22.54 -40.16
C ALA A 44 -25.95 -22.62 -39.56
N TRP A 45 -26.11 -22.12 -38.34
CA TRP A 45 -27.43 -22.01 -37.74
C TRP A 45 -28.25 -21.03 -38.57
N ARG A 46 -29.24 -21.57 -39.30
CA ARG A 46 -30.21 -20.76 -40.02
C ARG A 46 -31.45 -20.69 -39.12
N PRO A 47 -31.72 -19.55 -38.47
CA PRO A 47 -32.98 -19.40 -37.77
C PRO A 47 -34.11 -19.64 -38.77
N GLY A 48 -35.11 -20.44 -38.37
CA GLY A 48 -36.32 -20.61 -39.17
C GLY A 48 -36.99 -19.28 -39.43
N SER A 49 -37.70 -19.14 -40.55
CA SER A 49 -38.56 -17.99 -40.80
C SER A 49 -39.51 -17.83 -39.63
N PHE A 50 -39.43 -16.71 -38.91
CA PHE A 50 -40.42 -16.34 -37.89
C PHE A 50 -41.69 -15.85 -38.60
N GLY A 51 -42.43 -16.81 -39.15
CA GLY A 51 -43.67 -16.58 -39.88
C GLY A 51 -43.98 -17.71 -40.86
N GLY A 52 -44.79 -18.68 -40.43
CA GLY A 52 -45.48 -19.65 -41.30
C GLY A 52 -44.66 -20.86 -41.79
N PRO A 53 -45.31 -22.02 -42.01
CA PRO A 53 -44.65 -23.32 -41.93
C PRO A 53 -43.68 -23.61 -43.08
N ALA A 54 -42.46 -24.03 -42.72
CA ALA A 54 -41.49 -24.59 -43.65
C ALA A 54 -41.96 -25.96 -44.14
N ALA A 55 -42.29 -26.07 -45.42
CA ALA A 55 -42.50 -27.36 -46.07
C ALA A 55 -41.15 -27.93 -46.53
N SER A 56 -40.84 -29.15 -46.10
CA SER A 56 -39.87 -30.01 -46.77
C SER A 56 -40.43 -31.43 -46.87
N PRO A 57 -40.05 -32.17 -47.94
CA PRO A 57 -40.88 -33.23 -48.51
C PRO A 57 -40.83 -34.54 -47.72
N ALA A 58 -41.95 -35.24 -47.74
CA ALA A 58 -42.17 -36.51 -47.06
C ALA A 58 -41.37 -37.67 -47.69
N HIS A 59 -40.76 -38.50 -46.83
CA HIS A 59 -40.41 -39.89 -47.12
C HIS A 59 -41.35 -40.80 -46.29
N PRO A 60 -41.86 -41.91 -46.85
CA PRO A 60 -42.84 -42.74 -46.16
C PRO A 60 -42.21 -43.81 -45.26
N ALA A 61 -42.87 -43.99 -44.10
CA ALA A 61 -43.05 -45.20 -43.31
C ALA A 61 -41.81 -45.92 -42.73
N ASP A 62 -41.61 -45.74 -41.41
CA ASP A 62 -41.73 -46.86 -40.47
C ASP A 62 -42.07 -46.34 -39.07
N ARG A 63 -43.11 -46.91 -38.46
CA ARG A 63 -43.66 -46.48 -37.16
C ARG A 63 -43.30 -47.53 -36.10
N PRO A 64 -42.41 -47.23 -35.14
CA PRO A 64 -42.39 -47.91 -33.87
C PRO A 64 -43.32 -47.20 -32.89
N GLU A 65 -44.30 -47.97 -32.42
CA GLU A 65 -44.92 -47.98 -31.09
C GLU A 65 -44.74 -46.72 -30.21
N ASN A 66 -45.86 -46.01 -30.06
CA ASN A 66 -46.04 -44.76 -29.36
C ASN A 66 -45.84 -44.93 -27.83
N LYS A 67 -44.59 -44.87 -27.36
CA LYS A 67 -44.34 -44.46 -25.96
C LYS A 67 -44.89 -43.05 -25.84
N VAL A 68 -45.88 -42.86 -24.96
CA VAL A 68 -46.36 -41.53 -24.58
C VAL A 68 -45.21 -40.82 -23.89
N HIS A 69 -44.38 -40.14 -24.67
CA HIS A 69 -43.52 -39.09 -24.18
C HIS A 69 -44.47 -38.04 -23.62
N ALA A 70 -44.53 -37.92 -22.29
CA ALA A 70 -45.16 -36.77 -21.65
C ALA A 70 -44.58 -35.53 -22.35
N ALA A 71 -45.46 -34.70 -22.89
CA ALA A 71 -45.06 -33.47 -23.56
C ALA A 71 -44.10 -32.72 -22.63
N PRO A 72 -42.92 -32.26 -23.12
CA PRO A 72 -42.05 -31.41 -22.34
C PRO A 72 -42.91 -30.28 -21.74
N PRO A 73 -42.75 -29.96 -20.44
CA PRO A 73 -43.49 -28.84 -19.85
C PRO A 73 -43.29 -27.62 -20.74
N ALA A 74 -44.39 -26.92 -21.05
CA ALA A 74 -44.33 -25.73 -21.88
C ALA A 74 -43.23 -24.79 -21.32
N PRO A 75 -42.36 -24.22 -22.17
CA PRO A 75 -41.36 -23.28 -21.69
C PRO A 75 -42.06 -22.18 -20.90
N PRO A 76 -41.49 -21.76 -19.76
CA PRO A 76 -42.10 -20.70 -18.95
C PRO A 76 -42.36 -19.50 -19.85
N ALA A 77 -43.52 -18.87 -19.69
CA ALA A 77 -43.84 -17.66 -20.42
C ALA A 77 -42.71 -16.64 -20.18
N PRO A 78 -42.25 -15.92 -21.23
CA PRO A 78 -41.24 -14.90 -21.05
C PRO A 78 -41.73 -13.89 -20.00
N PRO A 79 -40.85 -13.41 -19.11
CA PRO A 79 -41.23 -12.46 -18.08
C PRO A 79 -41.87 -11.24 -18.73
N THR A 80 -42.96 -10.78 -18.13
CA THR A 80 -43.63 -9.56 -18.54
C THR A 80 -42.75 -8.35 -18.25
N GLU A 81 -42.95 -7.25 -18.98
CA GLU A 81 -42.18 -6.00 -18.78
C GLU A 81 -42.22 -5.53 -17.31
N ALA A 82 -43.35 -5.73 -16.62
CA ALA A 82 -43.50 -5.37 -15.22
C ALA A 82 -42.61 -6.22 -14.28
N GLU A 83 -42.50 -7.53 -14.55
CA GLU A 83 -41.62 -8.43 -13.79
C GLU A 83 -40.15 -8.10 -14.04
N TRP A 84 -39.80 -7.76 -15.28
CA TRP A 84 -38.44 -7.31 -15.63
C TRP A 84 -38.06 -6.02 -14.88
N LEU A 85 -38.94 -5.03 -14.87
CA LEU A 85 -38.70 -3.77 -14.16
C LEU A 85 -38.59 -3.97 -12.64
N ALA A 86 -39.40 -4.86 -12.06
CA ALA A 86 -39.32 -5.20 -10.63
C ALA A 86 -37.98 -5.86 -10.29
N GLU A 87 -37.51 -6.79 -11.12
CA GLU A 87 -36.22 -7.44 -10.94
C GLU A 87 -35.05 -6.44 -11.04
N VAL A 88 -35.09 -5.52 -12.00
CA VAL A 88 -34.08 -4.47 -12.14
C VAL A 88 -34.07 -3.53 -10.94
N GLN A 89 -35.24 -3.18 -10.39
CA GLN A 89 -35.33 -2.37 -9.17
C GLN A 89 -34.72 -3.11 -7.97
N HIS A 90 -35.08 -4.38 -7.80
CA HIS A 90 -34.54 -5.21 -6.73
C HIS A 90 -33.01 -5.35 -6.82
N ALA A 91 -32.49 -5.64 -8.01
CA ALA A 91 -31.05 -5.73 -8.25
C ALA A 91 -30.31 -4.41 -7.95
N ARG A 92 -30.93 -3.25 -8.25
CA ARG A 92 -30.36 -1.94 -7.90
C ARG A 92 -30.31 -1.74 -6.39
N GLU A 93 -31.39 -2.06 -5.67
CA GLU A 93 -31.45 -1.94 -4.21
C GLU A 93 -30.38 -2.80 -3.54
N LEU A 94 -30.22 -4.05 -3.99
CA LEU A 94 -29.16 -4.95 -3.53
C LEU A 94 -27.78 -4.37 -3.80
N GLY A 95 -27.52 -3.91 -5.04
CA GLY A 95 -26.24 -3.31 -5.40
C GLY A 95 -25.89 -2.07 -4.54
N TYR A 96 -26.88 -1.23 -4.20
CA TYR A 96 -26.67 -0.10 -3.29
C TYR A 96 -26.36 -0.55 -1.87
N ALA A 97 -27.07 -1.56 -1.36
CA ALA A 97 -26.83 -2.09 -0.01
C ALA A 97 -25.43 -2.72 0.10
N ASP A 98 -25.03 -3.52 -0.89
CA ASP A 98 -23.73 -4.16 -0.94
C ASP A 98 -22.61 -3.13 -1.08
N GLY A 99 -22.75 -2.17 -2.00
CA GLY A 99 -21.76 -1.10 -2.18
C GLY A 99 -21.60 -0.22 -0.94
N TYR A 100 -22.68 0.04 -0.20
CA TYR A 100 -22.63 0.78 1.06
C TYR A 100 -21.85 0.01 2.14
N ARG A 101 -22.10 -1.30 2.25
CA ARG A 101 -21.38 -2.18 3.17
C ARG A 101 -19.90 -2.25 2.83
N ASP A 102 -19.57 -2.50 1.57
CA ASP A 102 -18.19 -2.58 1.10
C ASP A 102 -17.46 -1.24 1.28
N GLY A 103 -18.16 -0.13 1.03
CA GLY A 103 -17.64 1.21 1.25
C GLY A 103 -17.28 1.47 2.71
N GLN A 104 -18.10 1.05 3.66
CA GLN A 104 -17.78 1.18 5.08
C GLN A 104 -16.57 0.33 5.48
N VAL A 105 -16.49 -0.92 5.01
CA VAL A 105 -15.34 -1.79 5.29
C VAL A 105 -14.06 -1.20 4.70
N ALA A 106 -14.11 -0.73 3.45
CA ALA A 106 -12.97 -0.08 2.80
C ALA A 106 -12.55 1.21 3.51
N LEU A 107 -13.50 2.02 3.98
CA LEU A 107 -13.23 3.24 4.72
C LEU A 107 -12.53 2.95 6.05
N GLU A 108 -13.02 1.98 6.83
CA GLU A 108 -12.39 1.62 8.10
C GLU A 108 -10.98 1.04 7.89
N ALA A 109 -10.80 0.15 6.90
CA ALA A 109 -9.49 -0.35 6.54
C ALA A 109 -8.53 0.76 6.11
N PHE A 110 -9.03 1.73 5.33
CA PHE A 110 -8.25 2.91 4.94
C PHE A 110 -7.84 3.75 6.16
N LYS A 111 -8.76 4.03 7.09
CA LYS A 111 -8.48 4.79 8.32
C LYS A 111 -7.43 4.10 9.18
N GLU A 112 -7.55 2.78 9.35
CA GLU A 112 -6.56 2.00 10.10
C GLU A 112 -5.19 2.04 9.43
N ASN A 113 -5.12 1.82 8.11
CA ASN A 113 -3.85 1.83 7.40
C ASN A 113 -3.21 3.22 7.39
N PHE A 114 -4.02 4.27 7.17
CA PHE A 114 -3.57 5.65 7.26
C PHE A 114 -3.02 5.98 8.65
N ALA A 115 -3.72 5.60 9.72
CA ALA A 115 -3.27 5.80 11.09
C ALA A 115 -1.96 5.07 11.38
N ARG A 116 -1.83 3.80 10.96
CA ARG A 116 -0.59 3.02 11.12
C ARG A 116 0.57 3.64 10.36
N GLN A 117 0.34 4.08 9.12
CA GLN A 117 1.36 4.71 8.29
C GLN A 117 1.81 6.05 8.88
N MET A 118 0.88 6.89 9.33
CA MET A 118 1.19 8.16 9.98
C MET A 118 1.95 7.94 11.30
N ALA A 119 1.51 7.00 12.12
CA ALA A 119 2.19 6.63 13.36
C ALA A 119 3.63 6.16 13.10
N ALA A 120 3.86 5.35 12.06
CA ALA A 120 5.20 4.91 11.67
C ALA A 120 6.08 6.08 11.22
N GLN A 121 5.56 7.01 10.42
CA GLN A 121 6.29 8.20 9.99
C GLN A 121 6.67 9.10 11.17
N PHE A 122 5.72 9.41 12.06
CA PHE A 122 6.02 10.19 13.26
C PHE A 122 6.96 9.46 14.22
N GLY A 123 6.79 8.15 14.38
CA GLY A 123 7.68 7.32 15.17
C GLY A 123 9.12 7.38 14.67
N ALA A 124 9.32 7.31 13.35
CA ALA A 124 10.65 7.43 12.75
C ALA A 124 11.26 8.83 12.96
N LEU A 125 10.48 9.89 12.82
CA LEU A 125 10.95 11.26 13.08
C LEU A 125 11.34 11.46 14.54
N LEU A 126 10.53 10.95 15.47
CA LEU A 126 10.81 11.06 16.91
C LEU A 126 12.03 10.23 17.31
N ALA A 127 12.17 9.02 16.77
CA ALA A 127 13.35 8.19 16.98
C ALA A 127 14.63 8.88 16.46
N ASN A 128 14.57 9.52 15.28
CA ASN A 128 15.69 10.27 14.75
C ASN A 128 16.04 11.47 15.65
N LEU A 129 15.04 12.22 16.11
CA LEU A 129 15.24 13.35 17.02
C LEU A 129 15.97 12.92 18.30
N VAL A 130 15.58 11.79 18.91
CA VAL A 130 16.25 11.26 20.11
C VAL A 130 17.73 10.96 19.82
N VAL A 131 18.03 10.34 18.68
CA VAL A 131 19.41 10.05 18.27
C VAL A 131 20.20 11.35 18.09
N GLN A 132 19.65 12.33 17.38
CA GLN A 132 20.31 13.63 17.17
C GLN A 132 20.56 14.36 18.48
N TRP A 133 19.58 14.34 19.39
CA TRP A 133 19.72 14.96 20.71
C TRP A 133 20.83 14.31 21.53
N SER A 134 20.87 12.98 21.59
CA SER A 134 21.95 12.26 22.29
C SER A 134 23.32 12.56 21.69
N GLY A 135 23.41 12.63 20.35
CA GLY A 135 24.65 12.99 19.67
C GLY A 135 25.08 14.43 19.97
N LEU A 136 24.13 15.36 20.09
CA LEU A 136 24.42 16.74 20.48
C LEU A 136 24.89 16.84 21.94
N GLU A 137 24.26 16.10 22.85
CA GLU A 137 24.66 16.04 24.26
C GLU A 137 26.08 15.52 24.43
N GLU A 138 26.43 14.42 23.74
CA GLU A 138 27.78 13.87 23.76
C GLU A 138 28.80 14.89 23.23
N GLN A 139 28.51 15.55 22.10
CA GLN A 139 29.37 16.58 21.53
C GLN A 139 29.57 17.77 22.48
N MET A 140 28.51 18.22 23.14
CA MET A 140 28.57 19.29 24.14
C MET A 140 29.42 18.88 25.34
N SER A 141 29.25 17.65 25.85
CA SER A 141 30.04 17.13 26.97
C SER A 141 31.54 17.09 26.63
N LEU A 142 31.88 16.65 25.42
CA LEU A 142 33.26 16.59 24.93
C LEU A 142 33.84 17.99 24.75
N ALA A 143 33.07 18.93 24.20
CA ALA A 143 33.47 20.31 24.01
C ALA A 143 33.76 21.00 25.35
N VAL A 144 32.88 20.84 26.34
CA VAL A 144 33.07 21.36 27.69
C VAL A 144 34.30 20.75 28.34
N THR A 145 34.45 19.42 28.26
CA THR A 145 35.63 18.72 28.81
C THR A 145 36.93 19.22 28.18
N ARG A 146 36.96 19.31 26.84
CA ARG A 146 38.13 19.80 26.11
C ARG A 146 38.49 21.22 26.53
N THR A 147 37.48 22.09 26.64
CA THR A 147 37.66 23.48 27.06
C THR A 147 38.16 23.58 28.49
N ALA A 148 37.57 22.82 29.42
CA ALA A 148 38.02 22.76 30.81
C ALA A 148 39.48 22.30 30.93
N VAL A 149 39.89 21.27 30.19
CA VAL A 149 41.29 20.80 30.20
C VAL A 149 42.24 21.80 29.53
N GLN A 150 41.81 22.50 28.48
CA GLN A 150 42.58 23.59 27.89
C GLN A 150 42.80 24.74 28.87
N LEU A 151 41.74 25.17 29.57
CA LEU A 151 41.82 26.19 30.60
C LEU A 151 42.70 25.74 31.76
N ALA A 152 42.52 24.52 32.26
CA ALA A 152 43.35 23.98 33.35
C ALA A 152 44.84 23.96 32.96
N ARG A 153 45.19 23.54 31.73
CA ARG A 153 46.58 23.61 31.23
C ARG A 153 47.11 25.03 31.19
N GLN A 154 46.29 25.98 30.75
CA GLN A 154 46.71 27.37 30.68
C GLN A 154 46.93 27.96 32.07
N VAL A 155 46.05 27.63 33.03
CA VAL A 155 46.20 28.02 34.44
C VAL A 155 47.47 27.40 35.02
N VAL A 156 47.73 26.10 34.83
CA VAL A 156 48.95 25.45 35.31
C VAL A 156 50.20 26.09 34.69
N ARG A 157 50.19 26.40 33.40
CA ARG A 157 51.30 27.09 32.74
C ARG A 157 51.54 28.48 33.32
N HIS A 158 50.48 29.23 33.61
CA HIS A 158 50.56 30.54 34.23
C HIS A 158 51.09 30.48 35.67
N GLU A 159 50.64 29.50 36.46
CA GLU A 159 51.11 29.29 37.84
C GLU A 159 52.57 28.80 37.87
N LEU A 160 53.01 28.01 36.89
CA LEU A 160 54.42 27.63 36.76
C LEU A 160 55.33 28.83 36.49
N ASP A 161 54.84 29.81 35.73
CA ASP A 161 55.58 31.04 35.42
C ASP A 161 55.62 32.02 36.61
N THR A 162 54.51 32.13 37.34
CA THR A 162 54.36 33.14 38.41
C THR A 162 54.67 32.61 39.82
N ARG A 163 54.37 31.33 40.12
CA ARG A 163 54.45 30.71 41.47
C ARG A 163 54.81 29.21 41.42
N PRO A 164 55.99 28.82 40.91
CA PRO A 164 56.34 27.41 40.70
C PRO A 164 56.37 26.56 41.99
N ALA A 165 56.64 27.17 43.16
CA ALA A 165 56.73 26.46 44.43
C ALA A 165 55.42 25.74 44.83
N ILE A 166 54.25 26.32 44.50
CA ILE A 166 52.95 25.72 44.82
C ILE A 166 52.72 24.47 43.96
N VAL A 167 53.02 24.56 42.67
CA VAL A 167 52.88 23.43 41.72
C VAL A 167 53.85 22.30 42.08
N ALA A 168 55.08 22.61 42.49
CA ALA A 168 56.07 21.62 42.91
C ALA A 168 55.62 20.81 44.13
N LYS A 169 55.01 21.48 45.13
CA LYS A 169 54.46 20.81 46.32
C LYS A 169 53.35 19.82 45.95
N VAL A 170 52.39 20.24 45.12
CA VAL A 170 51.29 19.38 44.66
C VAL A 170 51.82 18.21 43.82
N ALA A 171 52.84 18.44 42.99
CA ALA A 171 53.48 17.38 42.22
C ALA A 171 54.16 16.33 43.13
N GLN A 172 54.85 16.76 44.19
CA GLN A 172 55.44 15.85 45.18
C GLN A 172 54.36 15.04 45.92
N GLU A 173 53.27 15.67 46.33
CA GLU A 173 52.12 15.00 46.95
C GLU A 173 51.50 13.95 46.01
N ALA A 174 51.32 14.29 44.72
CA ALA A 174 50.79 13.37 43.72
C ALA A 174 51.70 12.16 43.46
N VAL A 175 53.01 12.37 43.34
CA VAL A 175 53.99 11.27 43.20
C VAL A 175 53.97 10.37 44.43
N GLY A 176 53.89 10.95 45.63
CA GLY A 176 53.76 10.19 46.88
C GLY A 176 52.51 9.30 46.89
N ALA A 177 51.36 9.84 46.45
CA ALA A 177 50.10 9.10 46.37
C ALA A 177 50.16 7.92 45.37
N ILE A 178 50.81 8.10 44.21
CA ILE A 178 50.98 7.03 43.20
C ILE A 178 51.85 5.89 43.74
N VAL A 179 52.96 6.21 44.41
CA VAL A 179 53.84 5.18 45.01
C VAL A 179 53.09 4.38 46.09
N LEU A 180 52.21 5.03 46.84
CA LEU A 180 51.38 4.37 47.85
C LEU A 180 50.32 3.47 47.21
N SER A 181 49.62 3.93 46.16
CA SER A 181 48.57 3.15 45.48
C SER A 181 49.12 1.96 44.69
N ALA A 182 50.30 2.08 44.09
CA ALA A 182 50.98 0.98 43.40
C ALA A 182 51.31 -0.20 44.33
N ARG A 183 51.52 0.06 45.64
CA ARG A 183 51.68 -1.00 46.65
C ARG A 183 50.38 -1.75 46.96
N HIS A 184 49.22 -1.22 46.55
CA HIS A 184 47.89 -1.78 46.83
C HIS A 184 47.19 -2.42 45.61
N LEU A 185 47.72 -2.26 44.39
CA LEU A 185 47.16 -2.91 43.20
C LEU A 185 47.59 -4.39 43.14
N ARG A 186 46.71 -5.31 43.58
CA ARG A 186 46.81 -6.73 43.22
C ARG A 186 46.10 -6.96 41.89
N VAL A 187 46.85 -7.37 40.88
CA VAL A 187 46.29 -7.92 39.64
C VAL A 187 45.60 -9.24 39.97
N ARG A 188 44.28 -9.32 39.74
CA ARG A 188 43.57 -10.60 39.65
C ARG A 188 43.50 -10.98 38.18
N LEU A 189 44.16 -12.09 37.84
CA LEU A 189 44.00 -12.81 36.58
C LEU A 189 42.72 -13.65 36.63
#